data_AF-A0A0W8DH65-F1
#
_entry.id   AF-A0A0W8DH65-F1
#
_cell.length_a   1.000
_cell.length_b   1.000
_cell.length_c   1.000
_cell.angle_alpha   90.00
_cell.angle_beta   90.00
_cell.angle_gamma   90.00
#
_symmetry.space_group_name_H-M   'P 1'
#
loop_
_entity.id
_entity.type
_entity.pdbx_description
1 polymer ?
#
loop_
_entity_poly.entity_id
_entity_poly.type
_entity_poly.pdbx_seq_one_letter_code
_entity_poly.pdbx_strand_id
1 'polypeptide(L)'
;MFPLSLFLILGGNYIVDTGTLASAPYAGLAIFSSGVLLLIVALLAFIGGNFEYRRLLSICYLISALIGACLVVLAITCFAGRSFVEDNILDNWESIRILLPPTSQVAYDRDRFAAVMRSNLNTVAYVGLLSGIFVLSEAAMSLTLMRHASSWKQQLARAKRSMKDLQQTAVSLDPIEPSTDVPQPESALSFLQQGGSVGASDMYMKMVKNETVGINVWPMDATQFLWLDGSCQHKHHWDHDWERLERKYPFSHGNLRIHTMVQKLARAMVLPSDSVADDQLFFTAFAQNWCEKRTPGYAELLRTIDPHSPGKWRVNGPLMNYNKFAEAFSCPVGTPMNPEKKCVIW
;
A
#
# COMPACT_ATOMS: atom_id res chain seq x y z
N MET A 1 -14.79 -14.02 -1.35
CA MET A 1 -14.82 -14.91 -2.55
C MET A 1 -13.99 -16.17 -2.39
N PHE A 2 -12.76 -16.11 -1.84
CA PHE A 2 -11.88 -17.29 -1.65
C PHE A 2 -12.54 -18.54 -1.02
N PRO A 3 -13.17 -18.48 0.17
CA PRO A 3 -13.74 -19.67 0.78
C PRO A 3 -14.85 -20.29 -0.07
N LEU A 4 -15.72 -19.45 -0.64
CA LEU A 4 -16.81 -19.90 -1.52
C LEU A 4 -16.28 -20.60 -2.79
N SER A 5 -15.24 -20.05 -3.42
CA SER A 5 -14.64 -20.68 -4.62
C SER A 5 -14.08 -22.06 -4.32
N LEU A 6 -13.45 -22.25 -3.15
CA LEU A 6 -12.91 -23.54 -2.75
C LEU A 6 -14.03 -24.56 -2.47
N PHE A 7 -15.12 -24.12 -1.82
CA PHE A 7 -16.30 -24.97 -1.62
C PHE A 7 -16.91 -25.43 -2.95
N LEU A 8 -17.00 -24.56 -3.96
CA LEU A 8 -17.51 -24.93 -5.28
C LEU A 8 -16.58 -25.90 -6.01
N ILE A 9 -15.27 -25.70 -5.92
CA ILE A 9 -14.28 -26.61 -6.53
C ILE A 9 -14.38 -28.00 -5.89
N LEU A 10 -14.34 -28.08 -4.55
CA LEU A 10 -14.40 -29.34 -3.82
C LEU A 10 -15.76 -30.02 -3.99
N GLY A 11 -16.85 -29.27 -3.91
CA GLY A 11 -18.21 -29.78 -4.09
C GLY A 11 -18.47 -30.26 -5.52
N GLY A 12 -17.99 -29.53 -6.53
CA GLY A 12 -18.08 -29.95 -7.93
C GLY A 12 -17.34 -31.25 -8.19
N ASN A 13 -16.11 -31.38 -7.66
CA ASN A 13 -15.34 -32.62 -7.78
C ASN A 13 -16.04 -33.79 -7.06
N TYR A 14 -16.55 -33.56 -5.85
CA TYR A 14 -17.32 -34.57 -5.12
C TYR A 14 -18.55 -35.07 -5.89
N ILE A 15 -19.28 -34.18 -6.58
CA ILE A 15 -20.44 -34.55 -7.40
C ILE A 15 -20.03 -35.40 -8.60
N VAL A 16 -18.90 -35.07 -9.25
CA VAL A 16 -18.36 -35.88 -10.36
C VAL A 16 -17.97 -37.26 -9.87
N ASP A 17 -17.27 -37.35 -8.74
CA ASP A 17 -16.76 -38.61 -8.18
C ASP A 17 -17.87 -39.53 -7.67
N THR A 18 -18.95 -38.97 -7.11
CA THR A 18 -20.05 -39.76 -6.54
C THR A 18 -21.04 -40.30 -7.58
N GLY A 19 -21.11 -39.70 -8.78
CA GLY A 19 -21.84 -40.27 -9.93
C GLY A 19 -23.33 -40.57 -9.69
N THR A 20 -23.99 -39.87 -8.76
CA THR A 20 -25.32 -40.24 -8.25
C THR A 20 -26.47 -40.12 -9.26
N LEU A 21 -26.27 -39.39 -10.36
CA LEU A 21 -27.23 -39.19 -11.45
C LEU A 21 -26.52 -39.29 -12.81
N ALA A 22 -27.22 -39.72 -13.87
CA ALA A 22 -26.68 -39.76 -15.23
C ALA A 22 -26.22 -38.38 -15.75
N SER A 23 -26.78 -37.29 -15.21
CA SER A 23 -26.39 -35.90 -15.49
C SER A 23 -25.40 -35.32 -14.48
N ALA A 24 -25.05 -36.05 -13.41
CA ALA A 24 -24.11 -35.63 -12.38
C ALA A 24 -22.75 -35.15 -12.91
N PRO A 25 -22.10 -35.79 -13.91
CA PRO A 25 -20.81 -35.30 -14.39
C PRO A 25 -20.90 -33.91 -15.01
N TYR A 26 -21.96 -33.60 -15.76
CA TYR A 26 -22.13 -32.27 -16.37
C TYR A 26 -22.39 -31.19 -15.33
N ALA A 27 -23.25 -31.46 -14.34
CA ALA A 27 -23.53 -30.54 -13.26
C ALA A 27 -22.29 -30.29 -12.37
N GLY A 28 -21.57 -31.36 -12.02
CA GLY A 28 -20.34 -31.28 -11.24
C GLY A 28 -19.22 -30.50 -11.95
N LEU A 29 -19.01 -30.74 -13.25
CA LEU A 29 -18.06 -29.98 -14.06
C LEU A 29 -18.44 -28.50 -14.19
N ALA A 30 -19.73 -28.19 -14.33
CA ALA A 30 -20.20 -26.80 -14.35
C ALA A 30 -19.92 -26.08 -13.02
N ILE A 31 -20.22 -26.74 -11.89
CA ILE A 31 -19.95 -26.19 -10.56
C ILE A 31 -18.44 -26.00 -10.35
N PHE A 32 -17.63 -26.99 -10.70
CA PHE A 32 -16.18 -26.93 -10.61
C PHE A 32 -15.60 -25.77 -11.43
N SER A 33 -15.99 -25.66 -12.70
CA SER A 33 -15.52 -24.59 -13.60
C SER A 33 -15.92 -23.20 -13.10
N SER A 34 -17.13 -23.05 -12.55
CA SER A 34 -17.57 -21.80 -11.93
C SER A 34 -16.73 -21.43 -10.69
N GLY A 35 -16.35 -22.42 -9.87
CA GLY A 35 -15.48 -22.23 -8.72
C GLY A 35 -14.07 -21.77 -9.12
N VAL A 36 -13.49 -22.39 -10.16
CA VAL A 36 -12.18 -21.99 -10.71
C VAL A 36 -12.24 -20.57 -11.25
N LEU A 37 -13.28 -20.21 -12.00
CA LEU A 37 -13.46 -18.86 -12.54
C LEU A 37 -13.54 -17.80 -11.42
N LEU A 38 -14.32 -18.07 -10.36
CA LEU A 38 -14.43 -17.20 -9.20
C LEU A 38 -13.10 -17.07 -8.44
N LEU A 39 -12.32 -18.15 -8.34
CA LEU A 39 -10.99 -18.11 -7.71
C LEU A 39 -10.02 -17.22 -8.51
N ILE A 40 -10.02 -17.34 -9.84
CA ILE A 40 -9.19 -16.51 -10.72
C ILE A 40 -9.55 -15.05 -10.56
N VAL A 41 -10.84 -14.69 -10.63
CA VAL A 41 -11.30 -13.30 -10.45
C VAL A 41 -10.91 -12.76 -9.07
N ALA A 42 -11.09 -13.55 -8.01
CA ALA A 42 -10.72 -13.16 -6.65
C ALA A 42 -9.20 -12.92 -6.49
N LEU A 43 -8.36 -13.77 -7.09
CA LEU A 43 -6.90 -13.59 -7.09
C LEU A 43 -6.48 -12.34 -7.88
N LEU A 44 -7.06 -12.13 -9.05
CA LEU A 44 -6.78 -10.94 -9.87
C LEU A 44 -7.18 -9.65 -9.14
N ALA A 45 -8.33 -9.65 -8.47
CA ALA A 45 -8.78 -8.52 -7.66
C ALA A 45 -7.85 -8.26 -6.46
N PHE A 46 -7.45 -9.32 -5.74
CA PHE A 46 -6.55 -9.22 -4.60
C PHE A 46 -5.16 -8.70 -4.98
N ILE A 47 -4.55 -9.27 -6.02
CA ILE A 47 -3.22 -8.85 -6.50
C ILE A 47 -3.32 -7.45 -7.13
N GLY A 48 -4.36 -7.19 -7.91
CA GLY A 48 -4.57 -5.90 -8.56
C GLY A 48 -4.77 -4.76 -7.57
N GLY A 49 -5.48 -5.02 -6.46
CA GLY A 49 -5.69 -4.07 -5.38
C GLY A 49 -4.42 -3.78 -4.57
N ASN A 50 -3.65 -4.81 -4.20
CA ASN A 50 -2.49 -4.63 -3.33
C ASN A 50 -1.27 -4.03 -4.04
N PHE A 51 -1.05 -4.35 -5.31
CA PHE A 51 0.17 -3.95 -6.02
C PHE A 51 -0.04 -2.76 -6.99
N GLU A 52 -1.22 -2.14 -6.99
CA GLU A 52 -1.58 -1.03 -7.88
C GLU A 52 -1.31 -1.27 -9.38
N TYR A 53 -1.28 -2.53 -9.81
CA TYR A 53 -1.01 -2.89 -11.21
C TYR A 53 -2.23 -2.59 -12.09
N ARG A 54 -2.21 -1.43 -12.75
CA ARG A 54 -3.29 -0.98 -13.64
C ARG A 54 -3.72 -1.97 -14.71
N ARG A 55 -2.77 -2.67 -15.33
CA ARG A 55 -3.08 -3.65 -16.38
C ARG A 55 -3.89 -4.81 -15.81
N LEU A 56 -3.54 -5.26 -14.61
CA LEU A 56 -4.24 -6.35 -13.93
C LEU A 56 -5.64 -5.92 -13.49
N LEU A 57 -5.77 -4.70 -12.95
CA LEU A 57 -7.06 -4.14 -12.56
C LEU A 57 -7.99 -3.91 -13.76
N SER A 58 -7.43 -3.55 -14.92
CA SER A 58 -8.16 -3.43 -16.19
C SER A 58 -8.66 -4.79 -16.70
N ILE A 59 -7.83 -5.84 -16.60
CA ILE A 59 -8.23 -7.20 -16.98
C ILE A 59 -9.34 -7.70 -16.03
N CYS A 60 -9.16 -7.50 -14.72
CA CYS A 60 -10.17 -7.85 -13.72
C CYS A 60 -11.51 -7.15 -14.00
N TYR A 61 -11.49 -5.85 -14.30
CA TYR A 61 -12.68 -5.10 -14.70
C TYR A 61 -13.37 -5.71 -15.92
N LEU A 62 -12.64 -6.00 -16.99
CA LEU A 62 -13.24 -6.54 -18.23
C LEU A 62 -13.87 -7.92 -17.99
N ILE A 63 -13.16 -8.81 -17.29
CA ILE A 63 -13.65 -10.16 -16.98
C ILE A 63 -14.91 -10.07 -16.11
N SER A 64 -14.88 -9.31 -15.01
CA SER A 64 -16.04 -9.16 -14.13
C SER A 64 -17.22 -8.47 -14.83
N ALA A 65 -16.98 -7.46 -15.67
CA ALA A 65 -18.04 -6.80 -16.42
C ALA A 65 -18.72 -7.75 -17.42
N LEU A 66 -17.94 -8.56 -18.14
CA LEU A 66 -18.46 -9.56 -19.08
C LEU A 66 -19.24 -10.65 -18.34
N ILE A 67 -18.68 -11.21 -17.27
CA ILE A 67 -19.35 -12.25 -16.47
C ILE A 67 -20.64 -11.69 -15.86
N GLY A 68 -20.58 -10.52 -15.22
CA GLY A 68 -21.74 -9.88 -14.61
C GLY A 68 -22.85 -9.58 -15.61
N ALA A 69 -22.51 -9.07 -16.80
CA ALA A 69 -23.48 -8.83 -17.86
C ALA A 69 -24.11 -10.13 -18.36
N CYS A 70 -23.31 -11.16 -18.63
CA CYS A 70 -23.81 -12.47 -19.03
C CYS A 70 -24.74 -13.07 -17.97
N LEU A 71 -24.39 -12.99 -16.68
CA LEU A 71 -25.22 -13.51 -15.59
C LEU A 71 -26.56 -12.78 -15.48
N VAL A 72 -26.56 -11.44 -15.61
CA VAL A 72 -27.80 -10.66 -15.60
C VAL A 72 -28.69 -11.02 -16.79
N VAL A 73 -28.11 -11.11 -18.00
CA VAL A 73 -28.87 -11.50 -19.20
C VAL A 73 -29.46 -12.89 -19.03
N LEU A 74 -28.65 -13.86 -18.61
CA LEU A 74 -29.10 -15.23 -18.36
C LEU A 74 -30.20 -15.28 -17.30
N ALA A 75 -30.06 -14.56 -16.20
CA ALA A 75 -31.07 -14.49 -15.14
C ALA A 75 -32.40 -13.90 -15.63
N ILE A 76 -32.36 -12.86 -16.48
CA ILE A 76 -33.55 -12.27 -17.10
C ILE A 76 -34.23 -13.29 -18.03
N THR A 77 -33.46 -14.00 -18.86
CA THR A 77 -34.02 -15.07 -19.70
C THR A 77 -34.62 -16.21 -18.87
N CYS A 78 -33.97 -16.61 -17.77
CA CYS A 78 -34.53 -17.61 -16.85
C CYS A 78 -35.84 -17.12 -16.21
N PHE A 79 -35.91 -15.84 -15.83
CA PHE A 79 -37.12 -15.26 -15.27
C PHE A 79 -38.26 -15.20 -16.29
N ALA A 80 -37.96 -14.83 -17.54
CA ALA A 80 -38.93 -14.80 -18.62
C ALA A 80 -39.43 -16.20 -19.01
N GLY A 81 -38.54 -17.19 -19.02
CA GLY A 81 -38.86 -18.59 -19.36
C GLY A 81 -39.42 -19.43 -18.21
N ARG A 82 -39.56 -18.87 -17.00
CA ARG A 82 -39.90 -19.65 -15.79
C ARG A 82 -41.21 -20.43 -15.92
N SER A 83 -42.25 -19.81 -16.50
CA SER A 83 -43.57 -20.45 -16.64
C SER A 83 -43.52 -21.60 -17.62
N PHE A 84 -42.83 -21.42 -18.75
CA PHE A 84 -42.61 -22.48 -19.74
C PHE A 84 -41.88 -23.68 -19.14
N VAL A 85 -40.84 -23.43 -18.31
CA VAL A 85 -40.11 -24.48 -17.61
C VAL A 85 -40.98 -25.15 -16.56
N GLU A 86 -41.76 -24.39 -15.79
CA GLU A 86 -42.71 -24.92 -14.81
C GLU A 86 -43.72 -25.85 -15.48
N ASP A 87 -44.37 -25.41 -16.55
CA ASP A 87 -45.37 -26.18 -17.30
C ASP A 87 -44.75 -27.48 -17.86
N ASN A 88 -43.58 -27.40 -18.50
CA ASN A 88 -42.91 -28.57 -19.05
C ASN A 88 -42.50 -29.59 -17.95
N ILE A 89 -42.11 -29.13 -16.76
CA ILE A 89 -41.81 -30.03 -15.64
C ILE A 89 -43.10 -30.66 -15.10
N LEU A 90 -44.19 -29.89 -15.02
CA LEU A 90 -45.49 -30.36 -14.53
C LEU A 90 -46.21 -31.33 -15.48
N ASP A 91 -45.97 -31.21 -16.77
CA ASP A 91 -46.46 -32.14 -17.80
C ASP A 91 -45.75 -33.50 -17.71
N ASN A 92 -44.47 -33.51 -17.29
CA ASN A 92 -43.67 -34.72 -17.12
C ASN A 92 -43.67 -35.26 -15.68
N TRP A 93 -44.56 -34.78 -14.82
CA TRP A 93 -44.56 -35.09 -13.39
C TRP A 93 -44.61 -36.60 -13.09
N GLU A 94 -45.39 -37.38 -13.84
CA GLU A 94 -45.54 -38.83 -13.65
C GLU A 94 -44.21 -39.58 -13.81
N SER A 95 -43.35 -39.16 -14.73
CA SER A 95 -42.01 -39.73 -14.89
C SER A 95 -41.06 -39.27 -13.77
N ILE A 96 -41.19 -38.03 -13.32
CA ILE A 96 -40.30 -37.41 -12.33
C ILE A 96 -40.58 -37.93 -10.91
N ARG A 97 -41.85 -38.15 -10.54
CA ARG A 97 -42.23 -38.64 -9.19
C ARG A 97 -41.60 -39.98 -8.82
N ILE A 98 -41.27 -40.81 -9.80
CA ILE A 98 -40.63 -42.12 -9.58
C ILE A 98 -39.16 -41.96 -9.17
N LEU A 99 -38.51 -40.87 -9.59
CA LEU A 99 -37.12 -40.54 -9.25
C LEU A 99 -36.99 -39.82 -7.90
N LEU A 100 -38.10 -39.34 -7.35
CA LEU A 100 -38.11 -38.62 -6.07
C LEU A 100 -37.98 -39.60 -4.89
N PRO A 101 -37.29 -39.21 -3.81
CA PRO A 101 -37.17 -40.04 -2.62
C PRO A 101 -38.55 -40.43 -2.07
N PRO A 102 -38.76 -41.70 -1.67
CA PRO A 102 -40.07 -42.17 -1.22
C PRO A 102 -40.55 -41.49 0.08
N THR A 103 -39.63 -40.86 0.83
CA THR A 103 -39.90 -40.06 2.03
C THR A 103 -40.45 -38.67 1.72
N SER A 104 -40.39 -38.22 0.46
CA SER A 104 -40.83 -36.88 0.07
C SER A 104 -42.33 -36.86 -0.20
N GLN A 105 -43.08 -36.02 0.52
CA GLN A 105 -44.52 -35.82 0.26
C GLN A 105 -44.80 -35.23 -1.13
N VAL A 106 -43.80 -34.58 -1.72
CA VAL A 106 -43.84 -33.98 -3.05
C VAL A 106 -43.91 -35.04 -4.16
N ALA A 107 -43.53 -36.28 -3.86
CA ALA A 107 -43.66 -37.40 -4.80
C ALA A 107 -45.12 -37.87 -4.98
N TYR A 108 -46.00 -37.57 -4.03
CA TYR A 108 -47.39 -38.08 -4.03
C TYR A 108 -48.43 -37.01 -4.34
N ASP A 109 -48.11 -35.73 -4.12
CA ASP A 109 -49.01 -34.59 -4.30
C ASP A 109 -48.47 -33.64 -5.39
N ARG A 110 -49.20 -33.58 -6.52
CA ARG A 110 -48.84 -32.77 -7.69
C ARG A 110 -48.93 -31.27 -7.43
N ASP A 111 -49.93 -30.82 -6.67
CA ASP A 111 -50.12 -29.40 -6.37
C ASP A 111 -48.99 -28.89 -5.47
N ARG A 112 -48.58 -29.72 -4.52
CA ARG A 112 -47.41 -29.44 -3.69
C ARG A 112 -46.11 -29.46 -4.48
N PHE A 113 -45.96 -30.38 -5.44
CA PHE A 113 -44.85 -30.38 -6.37
C PHE A 113 -44.78 -29.09 -7.20
N ALA A 114 -45.91 -28.63 -7.73
CA ALA A 114 -46.02 -27.38 -8.46
C ALA A 114 -45.61 -26.18 -7.61
N ALA A 115 -46.10 -26.09 -6.37
CA ALA A 115 -45.73 -25.01 -5.45
C ALA A 115 -44.22 -24.99 -5.17
N VAL A 116 -43.60 -26.16 -4.96
CA VAL A 116 -42.16 -26.29 -4.73
C VAL A 116 -41.36 -25.90 -5.97
N MET A 117 -41.76 -26.36 -7.17
CA MET A 117 -41.07 -25.99 -8.41
C MET A 117 -41.15 -24.49 -8.68
N ARG A 118 -42.33 -23.88 -8.54
CA ARG A 118 -42.52 -22.44 -8.70
C ARG A 118 -41.64 -21.63 -7.76
N SER A 119 -41.59 -22.02 -6.48
CA SER A 119 -40.75 -21.36 -5.48
C SER A 119 -39.25 -21.47 -5.81
N ASN A 120 -38.80 -22.67 -6.21
CA ASN A 120 -37.41 -22.90 -6.57
C ASN A 120 -37.00 -22.15 -7.85
N LEU A 121 -37.83 -22.17 -8.91
CA LEU A 121 -37.56 -21.46 -10.16
C LEU A 121 -37.46 -19.94 -9.92
N ASN A 122 -38.34 -19.38 -9.09
CA ASN A 122 -38.25 -17.97 -8.69
C ASN A 122 -36.97 -17.68 -7.91
N THR A 123 -36.63 -18.52 -6.95
CA THR A 123 -35.41 -18.37 -6.13
C THR A 123 -34.16 -18.40 -7.02
N VAL A 124 -34.07 -19.34 -7.96
CA VAL A 124 -32.94 -19.44 -8.90
C VAL A 124 -32.80 -18.17 -9.73
N ALA A 125 -33.91 -17.63 -10.27
CA ALA A 125 -33.87 -16.42 -11.08
C ALA A 125 -33.44 -15.19 -10.27
N TYR A 126 -33.96 -15.01 -9.05
CA TYR A 126 -33.57 -13.90 -8.18
C TYR A 126 -32.12 -13.99 -7.72
N VAL A 127 -31.65 -15.18 -7.32
CA VAL A 127 -30.26 -15.38 -6.92
C VAL A 127 -29.31 -15.11 -8.10
N GLY A 128 -29.69 -15.54 -9.32
CA GLY A 128 -28.93 -15.22 -10.54
C GLY A 128 -28.83 -13.72 -10.81
N LEU A 129 -29.95 -12.99 -10.66
CA LEU A 129 -29.96 -11.54 -10.88
C LEU A 129 -29.12 -10.80 -9.83
N LEU A 130 -29.29 -11.14 -8.54
CA LEU A 130 -28.55 -10.52 -7.44
C LEU A 130 -27.05 -10.79 -7.55
N SER A 131 -26.66 -12.01 -7.90
CA SER A 131 -25.25 -12.36 -8.11
C SER A 131 -24.65 -11.62 -9.31
N GLY A 132 -25.38 -11.48 -10.42
CA GLY A 132 -24.95 -10.69 -11.56
C GLY A 132 -24.74 -9.20 -11.22
N ILE A 133 -25.68 -8.59 -10.50
CA ILE A 133 -25.57 -7.19 -10.03
C ILE A 133 -24.38 -7.02 -9.09
N PHE A 134 -24.17 -7.97 -8.18
CA PHE A 134 -23.03 -7.96 -7.27
C PHE A 134 -21.70 -7.96 -8.05
N VAL A 135 -21.54 -8.85 -9.03
CA VAL A 135 -20.31 -8.91 -9.86
C VAL A 135 -20.12 -7.61 -10.67
N LEU A 136 -21.20 -7.00 -11.17
CA LEU A 136 -21.12 -5.69 -11.83
C LEU A 136 -20.69 -4.56 -10.88
N SER A 137 -21.11 -4.62 -9.60
CA SER A 137 -20.66 -3.67 -8.59
C SER A 137 -19.16 -3.78 -8.32
N GLU A 138 -18.58 -4.98 -8.35
CA GLU A 138 -17.13 -5.20 -8.23
C GLU A 138 -16.37 -4.62 -9.43
N ALA A 139 -16.92 -4.77 -10.63
CA ALA A 139 -16.38 -4.15 -11.84
C ALA A 139 -16.41 -2.61 -11.73
N ALA A 140 -17.50 -2.03 -11.23
CA ALA A 140 -17.60 -0.59 -11.01
C ALA A 140 -16.59 -0.07 -9.98
N MET A 141 -16.34 -0.82 -8.91
CA MET A 141 -15.30 -0.51 -7.93
C MET A 141 -13.90 -0.51 -8.58
N SER A 142 -13.59 -1.51 -9.39
CA SER A 142 -12.32 -1.62 -10.11
C SER A 142 -12.10 -0.42 -11.05
N LEU A 143 -13.15 0.01 -11.75
CA LEU A 143 -13.13 1.22 -12.59
C LEU A 143 -12.88 2.50 -11.78
N THR A 144 -13.52 2.61 -10.62
CA THR A 144 -13.39 3.77 -9.73
C THR A 144 -11.97 3.90 -9.21
N LEU A 145 -11.35 2.79 -8.77
CA LEU A 145 -9.96 2.74 -8.36
C LEU A 145 -9.00 3.16 -9.48
N MET A 146 -9.21 2.66 -10.70
CA MET A 146 -8.41 3.08 -11.86
C MET A 146 -8.52 4.58 -12.16
N ARG A 147 -9.74 5.14 -12.10
CA ARG A 147 -9.99 6.57 -12.33
C ARG A 147 -9.32 7.42 -11.26
N HIS A 148 -9.48 7.07 -9.99
CA HIS A 148 -8.86 7.79 -8.88
C HIS A 148 -7.33 7.76 -8.97
N ALA A 149 -6.74 6.59 -9.24
CA ALA A 149 -5.30 6.51 -9.45
C ALA A 149 -4.83 7.39 -10.64
N SER A 150 -5.67 7.60 -11.65
CA SER A 150 -5.34 8.44 -12.82
C SER A 150 -5.42 9.93 -12.53
N SER A 151 -6.44 10.36 -11.78
CA SER A 151 -6.56 11.75 -11.36
C SER A 151 -5.41 12.16 -10.46
N TRP A 152 -5.01 11.29 -9.52
CA TRP A 152 -3.85 11.53 -8.65
C TRP A 152 -2.55 11.70 -9.44
N LYS A 153 -2.28 10.83 -10.43
CA LYS A 153 -1.10 10.98 -11.28
C LYS A 153 -1.12 12.27 -12.09
N GLN A 154 -2.28 12.68 -12.58
CA GLN A 154 -2.43 13.95 -13.31
C GLN A 154 -2.25 15.17 -12.39
N GLN A 155 -2.74 15.13 -11.15
CA GLN A 155 -2.54 16.19 -10.16
C GLN A 155 -1.06 16.30 -9.79
N LEU A 156 -0.39 15.18 -9.55
CA LEU A 156 1.04 15.14 -9.27
C LEU A 156 1.87 15.70 -10.44
N ALA A 157 1.51 15.35 -11.68
CA ALA A 157 2.18 15.86 -12.87
C ALA A 157 1.97 17.38 -13.05
N ARG A 158 0.76 17.89 -12.76
CA ARG A 158 0.46 19.33 -12.77
C ARG A 158 1.25 20.08 -11.70
N ALA A 159 1.26 19.58 -10.46
CA ALA A 159 2.06 20.16 -9.38
C ALA A 159 3.56 20.19 -9.75
N LYS A 160 4.07 19.12 -10.37
CA LYS A 160 5.46 19.06 -10.83
C LYS A 160 5.80 20.07 -11.94
N ARG A 161 4.85 20.37 -12.84
CA ARG A 161 5.05 21.43 -13.86
C ARG A 161 4.99 22.82 -13.23
N SER A 162 3.98 23.08 -12.41
CA SER A 162 3.84 24.37 -11.71
C SER A 162 5.07 24.72 -10.87
N MET A 163 5.65 23.74 -10.16
CA MET A 163 6.92 23.97 -9.43
C MET A 163 8.08 24.33 -10.37
N LYS A 164 8.18 23.72 -11.56
CA LYS A 164 9.22 24.09 -12.54
C LYS A 164 9.04 25.51 -13.06
N ASP A 165 7.80 25.91 -13.34
CA ASP A 165 7.49 27.25 -13.84
C ASP A 165 7.81 28.32 -12.78
N LEU A 166 7.50 28.06 -11.50
CA LEU A 166 7.88 28.93 -10.38
C LEU A 166 9.39 29.03 -10.23
N GLN A 167 10.10 27.91 -10.35
CA GLN A 167 11.55 27.88 -10.25
C GLN A 167 12.22 28.64 -11.40
N GLN A 168 11.63 28.62 -12.59
CA GLN A 168 12.12 29.37 -13.75
C GLN A 168 11.80 30.87 -13.65
N THR A 169 10.66 31.23 -13.08
CA THR A 169 10.29 32.63 -12.80
C THR A 169 11.16 33.25 -11.71
N ALA A 170 11.54 32.48 -10.68
CA ALA A 170 12.43 32.94 -9.61
C ALA A 170 13.85 33.22 -10.10
N VAL A 171 14.33 32.50 -11.12
CA VAL A 171 15.65 32.72 -11.74
C VAL A 171 15.68 33.97 -12.62
N SER A 172 14.52 34.47 -13.08
CA SER A 172 14.41 35.68 -13.91
C SER A 172 14.21 36.99 -13.14
N LEU A 173 14.19 36.95 -11.80
CA LEU A 173 14.19 38.16 -10.98
C LEU A 173 15.64 38.55 -10.67
N ASP A 174 16.07 39.71 -11.17
CA ASP A 174 17.38 40.27 -10.83
C ASP A 174 17.50 40.55 -9.32
N PRO A 175 18.70 40.44 -8.72
CA PRO A 175 18.88 40.66 -7.29
C PRO A 175 18.59 42.12 -6.94
N ILE A 176 17.61 42.35 -6.07
CA ILE A 176 17.43 43.65 -5.41
C ILE A 176 18.58 43.80 -4.39
N GLU A 177 19.38 44.86 -4.52
CA GLU A 177 20.44 45.18 -3.56
C GLU A 177 19.87 45.35 -2.15
N PRO A 178 20.58 44.90 -1.09
CA PRO A 178 20.06 44.94 0.26
C PRO A 178 20.13 46.37 0.79
N SER A 179 18.95 47.01 0.98
CA SER A 179 18.82 48.22 1.77
C SER A 179 19.13 47.91 3.23
N THR A 180 20.15 48.59 3.76
CA THR A 180 20.56 48.56 5.16
C THR A 180 19.52 49.26 6.03
N ASP A 181 18.51 48.52 6.51
CA ASP A 181 17.80 48.81 7.76
C ASP A 181 16.81 47.68 8.07
N VAL A 182 17.27 46.65 8.80
CA VAL A 182 16.39 45.65 9.41
C VAL A 182 16.83 45.46 10.86
N PRO A 183 15.95 45.66 11.86
CA PRO A 183 16.26 45.41 13.27
C PRO A 183 16.57 43.93 13.50
N GLN A 184 17.52 43.65 14.41
CA GLN A 184 17.97 42.29 14.73
C GLN A 184 16.82 41.34 15.11
N PRO A 185 16.80 40.09 14.62
CA PRO A 185 15.83 39.10 15.05
C PRO A 185 16.25 38.51 16.40
N GLU A 186 15.31 38.50 17.35
CA GLU A 186 15.44 37.76 18.60
C GLU A 186 15.79 36.29 18.33
N SER A 187 16.75 35.78 19.11
CA SER A 187 17.34 34.46 18.94
C SER A 187 16.29 33.32 18.92
N ALA A 188 16.46 32.38 18.00
CA ALA A 188 15.62 31.18 17.82
C ALA A 188 15.59 30.22 19.04
N LEU A 189 16.32 30.55 20.10
CA LEU A 189 16.45 29.80 21.35
C LEU A 189 15.22 29.96 22.27
N SER A 190 14.48 31.07 22.16
CA SER A 190 13.37 31.39 23.07
C SER A 190 12.14 30.50 22.88
N PHE A 191 11.91 29.99 21.65
CA PHE A 191 10.67 29.27 21.31
C PHE A 191 10.66 27.79 21.75
N LEU A 192 11.83 27.15 21.84
CA LEU A 192 11.94 25.74 22.29
C LEU A 192 11.92 25.63 23.83
N GLN A 193 12.12 26.73 24.55
CA GLN A 193 12.10 26.75 26.03
C GLN A 193 10.69 26.73 26.65
N GLN A 194 9.62 26.89 25.85
CA GLN A 194 8.26 27.05 26.39
C GLN A 194 7.43 25.76 26.51
N GLY A 195 8.00 24.57 26.28
CA GLY A 195 7.32 23.30 26.58
C GLY A 195 5.99 23.07 25.84
N GLY A 196 5.76 23.78 24.72
CA GLY A 196 4.59 23.57 23.87
C GLY A 196 4.74 22.31 23.02
N SER A 197 3.66 21.55 22.84
CA SER A 197 3.60 20.50 21.84
C SER A 197 3.62 21.14 20.45
N VAL A 198 4.70 20.90 19.70
CA VAL A 198 4.83 21.39 18.32
C VAL A 198 4.25 20.34 17.41
N GLY A 199 3.15 20.66 16.73
CA GLY A 199 2.60 19.78 15.70
C GLY A 199 3.60 19.59 14.57
N ALA A 200 3.60 18.42 13.91
CA ALA A 200 4.50 18.16 12.78
C ALA A 200 4.42 19.27 11.72
N SER A 201 3.23 19.84 11.48
CA SER A 201 2.98 20.97 10.57
C SER A 201 3.80 22.23 10.87
N ASP A 202 4.03 22.52 12.14
CA ASP A 202 4.71 23.75 12.60
C ASP A 202 6.24 23.64 12.42
N MET A 203 6.78 22.42 12.50
CA MET A 203 8.19 22.16 12.20
C MET A 203 8.54 22.46 10.74
N TYR A 204 7.59 22.24 9.82
CA TYR A 204 7.79 22.59 8.41
C TYR A 204 7.66 24.09 8.14
N MET A 205 6.78 24.82 8.85
CA MET A 205 6.64 26.28 8.68
C MET A 205 7.96 27.03 8.95
N LYS A 206 8.77 26.52 9.90
CA LYS A 206 10.09 27.07 10.20
C LYS A 206 11.13 26.81 9.09
N MET A 207 10.97 25.75 8.28
CA MET A 207 11.83 25.49 7.11
C MET A 207 11.53 26.42 5.93
N VAL A 208 10.25 26.78 5.71
CA VAL A 208 9.83 27.55 4.53
C VAL A 208 10.17 29.04 4.65
N LYS A 209 10.21 29.60 5.87
CA LYS A 209 10.48 31.04 6.10
C LYS A 209 11.91 31.50 5.78
N ASN A 210 12.87 30.59 5.60
CA ASN A 210 14.23 30.95 5.19
C ASN A 210 14.39 30.47 3.74
N GLU A 211 14.31 31.39 2.78
CA GLU A 211 14.07 31.17 1.33
C GLU A 211 15.20 30.45 0.55
N THR A 212 15.74 29.36 1.12
CA THR A 212 16.46 28.33 0.38
C THR A 212 16.02 26.98 0.91
N VAL A 213 15.27 26.21 0.10
CA VAL A 213 15.20 24.75 0.30
C VAL A 213 16.50 24.14 -0.23
N GLY A 214 17.61 24.60 0.33
CA GLY A 214 18.94 24.01 0.24
C GLY A 214 19.22 23.37 1.58
N ILE A 215 19.41 22.05 1.59
CA ILE A 215 19.97 21.37 2.76
C ILE A 215 21.46 21.73 2.77
N ASN A 216 21.80 22.96 3.16
CA ASN A 216 23.17 23.37 3.38
C ASN A 216 23.32 24.02 4.75
N VAL A 217 23.97 23.24 5.62
CA VAL A 217 24.99 23.63 6.59
C VAL A 217 24.60 24.70 7.62
N TRP A 218 24.25 24.24 8.82
CA TRP A 218 24.62 25.00 10.03
C TRP A 218 26.09 24.73 10.34
N PRO A 219 26.87 25.73 10.78
CA PRO A 219 28.25 25.54 11.17
C PRO A 219 28.25 24.82 12.52
N MET A 220 28.68 23.55 12.57
CA MET A 220 29.32 22.90 13.73
C MET A 220 29.48 21.39 13.51
N ASP A 221 30.71 20.92 13.76
CA ASP A 221 31.31 19.62 13.42
C ASP A 221 30.62 18.36 13.96
N ALA A 222 29.65 18.47 14.88
CA ALA A 222 28.86 17.31 15.32
C ALA A 222 27.71 16.94 14.35
N THR A 223 27.24 17.90 13.54
CA THR A 223 26.22 17.63 12.50
C THR A 223 26.82 17.04 11.21
N GLN A 224 28.15 16.99 11.12
CA GLN A 224 28.87 16.42 9.98
C GLN A 224 28.84 14.89 9.93
N PHE A 225 28.64 14.19 11.05
CA PHE A 225 28.79 12.72 11.04
C PHE A 225 27.53 11.93 10.64
N LEU A 226 26.33 12.51 10.83
CA LEU A 226 25.09 11.75 10.71
C LEU A 226 24.28 12.05 9.43
N TRP A 227 24.61 13.14 8.73
CA TRP A 227 23.95 13.53 7.48
C TRP A 227 24.93 13.85 6.34
N LEU A 228 26.24 13.78 6.57
CA LEU A 228 27.27 14.41 5.73
C LEU A 228 28.46 13.49 5.39
N ASP A 229 28.20 12.33 4.79
CA ASP A 229 29.11 11.86 3.73
C ASP A 229 28.50 12.08 2.32
N GLY A 230 27.30 12.67 2.23
CA GLY A 230 26.61 12.82 0.96
C GLY A 230 26.20 11.49 0.30
N SER A 231 26.36 10.34 0.96
CA SER A 231 25.96 9.03 0.42
C SER A 231 24.45 8.88 0.32
N CYS A 232 23.67 9.50 1.23
CA CYS A 232 22.22 9.63 1.04
C CYS A 232 21.88 10.55 -0.16
N GLN A 233 22.84 11.30 -0.71
CA GLN A 233 22.60 12.31 -1.76
C GLN A 233 23.19 11.99 -3.15
N HIS A 234 24.25 11.17 -3.29
CA HIS A 234 24.91 10.90 -4.57
C HIS A 234 24.34 9.72 -5.38
N LYS A 235 24.13 9.94 -6.68
CA LYS A 235 24.06 8.88 -7.72
C LYS A 235 25.49 8.43 -8.00
N HIS A 236 25.83 7.16 -7.75
CA HIS A 236 27.14 6.62 -8.16
C HIS A 236 27.04 5.74 -9.40
N HIS A 237 27.88 6.11 -10.37
CA HIS A 237 28.18 5.48 -11.65
C HIS A 237 28.97 4.18 -11.41
N TRP A 238 28.76 3.19 -12.27
CA TRP A 238 29.26 1.81 -12.13
C TRP A 238 30.72 1.69 -12.57
N ASP A 239 31.54 0.95 -11.82
CA ASP A 239 32.77 0.35 -12.34
C ASP A 239 32.96 -1.07 -11.78
N HIS A 240 33.51 -1.95 -12.61
CA HIS A 240 33.34 -3.41 -12.58
C HIS A 240 34.56 -4.14 -12.00
N ASP A 241 34.41 -4.92 -10.92
CA ASP A 241 35.27 -6.09 -10.64
C ASP A 241 34.58 -7.08 -9.68
N TRP A 242 33.59 -7.83 -10.19
CA TRP A 242 32.61 -8.57 -9.36
C TRP A 242 32.89 -10.08 -9.19
N GLU A 243 33.86 -10.67 -9.91
CA GLU A 243 34.01 -12.13 -9.96
C GLU A 243 34.85 -12.75 -8.82
N ARG A 244 35.55 -11.94 -8.01
CA ARG A 244 36.45 -12.47 -6.95
C ARG A 244 35.77 -12.71 -5.60
N LEU A 245 34.57 -12.17 -5.38
CA LEU A 245 33.94 -12.09 -4.04
C LEU A 245 32.83 -13.11 -3.77
N GLU A 246 32.25 -13.75 -4.80
CA GLU A 246 31.15 -14.72 -4.66
C GLU A 246 31.57 -16.01 -3.94
N ARG A 247 32.83 -16.42 -4.03
CA ARG A 247 33.29 -17.71 -3.49
C ARG A 247 33.44 -17.76 -1.96
N LYS A 248 33.25 -16.66 -1.23
CA LYS A 248 33.61 -16.60 0.20
C LYS A 248 32.44 -16.70 1.18
N TYR A 249 31.19 -16.34 0.83
CA TYR A 249 30.07 -16.32 1.80
C TYR A 249 28.67 -16.55 1.15
N PRO A 250 28.01 -17.71 1.38
CA PRO A 250 26.84 -18.13 0.58
C PRO A 250 25.44 -17.74 1.12
N PHE A 251 25.29 -16.85 2.12
CA PHE A 251 24.00 -16.69 2.84
C PHE A 251 23.30 -15.32 2.77
N SER A 252 23.69 -14.38 1.89
CA SER A 252 23.12 -13.02 1.93
C SER A 252 22.27 -12.61 0.71
N HIS A 253 21.99 -13.50 -0.24
CA HIS A 253 21.17 -13.19 -1.43
C HIS A 253 21.52 -11.85 -2.11
N GLY A 254 22.80 -11.44 -2.08
CA GLY A 254 23.36 -10.46 -3.00
C GLY A 254 23.25 -8.96 -2.65
N ASN A 255 22.86 -8.54 -1.43
CA ASN A 255 22.88 -7.10 -1.10
C ASN A 255 24.24 -6.64 -0.52
N LEU A 256 25.21 -6.36 -1.40
CA LEU A 256 26.57 -5.93 -1.03
C LEU A 256 26.63 -4.54 -0.35
N ARG A 257 25.58 -3.72 -0.48
CA ARG A 257 25.50 -2.36 0.10
C ARG A 257 25.37 -2.36 1.61
N ILE A 258 24.49 -3.20 2.14
CA ILE A 258 24.29 -3.33 3.59
C ILE A 258 25.56 -3.93 4.22
N HIS A 259 26.15 -4.94 3.57
CA HIS A 259 27.36 -5.59 4.03
C HIS A 259 28.56 -4.65 4.14
N THR A 260 28.83 -3.83 3.12
CA THR A 260 30.01 -2.95 3.10
C THR A 260 29.85 -1.72 3.98
N MET A 261 28.63 -1.19 4.13
CA MET A 261 28.34 -0.08 5.03
C MET A 261 28.45 -0.49 6.50
N VAL A 262 27.85 -1.62 6.89
CA VAL A 262 27.96 -2.18 8.24
C VAL A 262 29.41 -2.54 8.56
N GLN A 263 30.14 -3.13 7.61
CA GLN A 263 31.54 -3.51 7.81
C GLN A 263 32.49 -2.30 7.86
N LYS A 264 32.22 -1.21 7.14
CA LYS A 264 33.00 0.04 7.22
C LYS A 264 32.73 0.79 8.53
N LEU A 265 31.46 0.90 8.95
CA LEU A 265 31.08 1.49 10.24
C LEU A 265 31.66 0.70 11.41
N ALA A 266 31.54 -0.63 11.38
CA ALA A 266 32.11 -1.49 12.42
C ALA A 266 33.64 -1.44 12.47
N ARG A 267 34.34 -1.29 11.33
CA ARG A 267 35.82 -1.18 11.31
C ARG A 267 36.35 0.19 11.69
N ALA A 268 35.59 1.26 11.47
CA ALA A 268 35.99 2.62 11.83
C ALA A 268 35.78 2.92 13.31
N MET A 269 34.83 2.25 13.97
CA MET A 269 34.46 2.51 15.37
C MET A 269 35.04 1.51 16.37
N VAL A 270 35.44 0.31 15.97
CA VAL A 270 35.90 -0.72 16.91
C VAL A 270 37.43 -0.74 17.01
N LEU A 271 37.98 0.14 17.84
CA LEU A 271 39.11 -0.27 18.68
C LEU A 271 38.50 -0.89 19.95
N PRO A 272 38.79 -2.17 20.29
CA PRO A 272 38.16 -2.89 21.39
C PRO A 272 38.34 -2.31 22.81
N SER A 273 38.92 -1.10 22.94
CA SER A 273 39.26 -0.45 24.20
C SER A 273 38.55 0.90 24.40
N ASP A 274 37.73 1.36 23.45
CA ASP A 274 37.04 2.65 23.57
C ASP A 274 35.61 2.45 24.10
N SER A 275 35.35 2.93 25.31
CA SER A 275 34.04 2.82 25.97
C SER A 275 32.92 3.60 25.26
N VAL A 276 33.27 4.48 24.31
CA VAL A 276 32.32 5.34 23.60
C VAL A 276 31.96 4.77 22.21
N ALA A 277 32.73 3.80 21.70
CA ALA A 277 32.54 3.23 20.37
C ALA A 277 31.15 2.60 20.15
N ASP A 278 30.66 1.87 21.16
CA ASP A 278 29.34 1.21 21.09
C ASP A 278 28.20 2.24 21.08
N ASP A 279 28.32 3.30 21.88
CA ASP A 279 27.36 4.39 21.93
C ASP A 279 27.33 5.15 20.59
N GLN A 280 28.49 5.47 20.02
CA GLN A 280 28.59 6.09 18.70
C GLN A 280 27.95 5.23 17.60
N LEU A 281 28.20 3.92 17.62
CA LEU A 281 27.60 2.98 16.67
C LEU A 281 26.08 2.93 16.83
N PHE A 282 25.59 2.86 18.07
CA PHE A 282 24.15 2.85 18.36
C PHE A 282 23.46 4.11 17.82
N PHE A 283 23.96 5.29 18.16
CA PHE A 283 23.36 6.55 17.70
C PHE A 283 23.46 6.73 16.19
N THR A 284 24.56 6.26 15.58
CA THR A 284 24.72 6.25 14.13
C THR A 284 23.69 5.34 13.47
N ALA A 285 23.52 4.11 13.95
CA ALA A 285 22.52 3.19 13.43
C ALA A 285 21.09 3.73 13.62
N PHE A 286 20.81 4.33 14.79
CA PHE A 286 19.53 4.98 15.07
C PHE A 286 19.20 6.06 14.05
N ALA A 287 20.14 6.94 13.74
CA ALA A 287 19.91 8.01 12.78
C ALA A 287 19.81 7.53 11.34
N GLN A 288 20.60 6.51 10.96
CA GLN A 288 20.54 5.92 9.62
C GLN A 288 19.16 5.33 9.32
N ASN A 289 18.49 4.77 10.34
CA ASN A 289 17.11 4.27 10.20
C ASN A 289 16.10 5.36 9.80
N TRP A 290 16.42 6.63 10.04
CA TRP A 290 15.59 7.78 9.71
C TRP A 290 16.19 8.67 8.61
N CYS A 291 17.24 8.22 7.89
CA CYS A 291 17.75 8.96 6.73
C CYS A 291 16.67 9.03 5.65
N GLU A 292 16.38 10.23 5.17
CA GLU A 292 15.38 10.44 4.13
C GLU A 292 15.81 11.50 3.13
N LYS A 293 15.42 11.33 1.87
CA LYS A 293 15.62 12.32 0.80
C LYS A 293 14.28 12.69 0.21
N ARG A 294 13.83 13.91 0.48
CA ARG A 294 12.55 14.44 0.00
C ARG A 294 12.78 15.52 -1.04
N THR A 295 11.95 15.56 -2.06
CA THR A 295 11.88 16.73 -2.95
C THR A 295 11.11 17.85 -2.23
N PRO A 296 11.36 19.14 -2.53
CA PRO A 296 10.66 20.24 -1.88
C PRO A 296 9.12 20.10 -1.93
N GLY A 297 8.57 19.77 -3.10
CA GLY A 297 7.13 19.55 -3.25
C GLY A 297 6.57 18.34 -2.49
N TYR A 298 7.36 17.27 -2.34
CA TYR A 298 6.94 16.10 -1.56
C TYR A 298 7.01 16.37 -0.05
N ALA A 299 8.00 17.14 0.40
CA ALA A 299 8.07 17.61 1.78
C ALA A 299 6.85 18.49 2.12
N GLU A 300 6.46 19.39 1.22
CA GLU A 300 5.28 20.25 1.40
C GLU A 300 3.96 19.45 1.40
N LEU A 301 3.85 18.43 0.53
CA LEU A 301 2.70 17.53 0.58
C LEU A 301 2.62 16.81 1.93
N LEU A 302 3.71 16.18 2.37
CA LEU A 302 3.74 15.44 3.63
C LEU A 302 3.48 16.34 4.84
N ARG A 303 3.87 17.62 4.80
CA ARG A 303 3.45 18.61 5.82
C ARG A 303 1.94 18.65 6.02
N THR A 304 1.17 18.49 4.95
CA THR A 304 -0.31 18.60 4.99
C THR A 304 -1.02 17.29 5.30
N ILE A 305 -0.44 16.14 4.95
CA ILE A 305 -1.13 14.84 5.03
C ILE A 305 -0.50 13.85 6.02
N ASP A 306 0.76 14.03 6.40
CA ASP A 306 1.47 13.13 7.30
C ASP A 306 1.52 13.75 8.71
N PRO A 307 0.84 13.15 9.70
CA PRO A 307 0.86 13.65 11.07
C PRO A 307 2.22 13.47 11.76
N HIS A 308 3.17 12.80 11.12
CA HIS A 308 4.45 12.47 11.69
C HIS A 308 5.55 13.51 11.45
N SER A 309 6.47 13.62 12.42
CA SER A 309 7.68 14.44 12.26
C SER A 309 8.61 13.89 11.17
N PRO A 310 9.26 14.75 10.38
CA PRO A 310 10.33 14.36 9.45
C PRO A 310 11.47 13.60 10.11
N GLY A 311 12.15 12.74 9.35
CA GLY A 311 13.26 11.90 9.82
C GLY A 311 14.35 12.71 10.54
N LYS A 312 14.73 13.87 9.99
CA LYS A 312 15.69 14.80 10.63
C LYS A 312 15.30 15.17 12.07
N TRP A 313 14.02 15.46 12.33
CA TRP A 313 13.54 15.87 13.65
C TRP A 313 13.30 14.69 14.59
N ARG A 314 12.97 13.52 14.04
CA ARG A 314 12.91 12.25 14.79
C ARG A 314 14.27 11.85 15.35
N VAL A 315 15.35 12.26 14.69
CA VAL A 315 16.73 12.06 15.16
C VAL A 315 17.17 13.19 16.07
N ASN A 316 17.18 14.42 15.56
CA ASN A 316 17.81 15.53 16.28
C ASN A 316 17.05 15.89 17.56
N GLY A 317 15.72 15.83 17.56
CA GLY A 317 14.90 16.20 18.71
C GLY A 317 15.19 15.34 19.95
N PRO A 318 15.12 14.00 19.87
CA PRO A 318 15.49 13.13 20.98
C PRO A 318 16.98 13.22 21.32
N LEU A 319 17.88 13.19 20.33
CA LEU A 319 19.32 13.10 20.58
C LEU A 319 19.91 14.37 21.22
N MET A 320 19.45 15.57 20.85
CA MET A 320 19.92 16.80 21.50
C MET A 320 19.57 16.85 23.00
N ASN A 321 18.47 16.19 23.38
CA ASN A 321 18.02 16.12 24.77
C ASN A 321 18.64 14.93 25.54
N TYR A 322 19.43 14.08 24.90
CA TYR A 322 20.01 12.90 25.52
C TYR A 322 21.48 13.13 25.90
N ASN A 323 21.79 13.07 27.19
CA ASN A 323 23.15 13.34 27.68
C ASN A 323 24.19 12.36 27.14
N LYS A 324 23.84 11.08 27.01
CA LYS A 324 24.73 10.06 26.48
C LYS A 324 25.12 10.30 25.02
N PHE A 325 24.23 10.89 24.22
CA PHE A 325 24.58 11.30 22.86
C PHE A 325 25.63 12.42 22.88
N ALA A 326 25.45 13.43 23.73
CA ALA A 326 26.41 14.53 23.84
C ALA A 326 27.78 14.07 24.36
N GLU A 327 27.81 13.12 25.29
CA GLU A 327 29.04 12.44 25.75
C GLU A 327 29.70 11.68 24.61
N ALA A 328 28.93 10.86 23.89
CA ALA A 328 29.46 9.98 22.85
C ALA A 328 30.08 10.75 21.66
N PHE A 329 29.54 11.91 21.32
CA PHE A 329 30.04 12.76 20.23
C PHE A 329 30.81 13.99 20.72
N SER A 330 31.09 14.08 22.02
CA SER A 330 31.80 15.21 22.65
C SER A 330 31.21 16.59 22.29
N CYS A 331 29.88 16.69 22.23
CA CYS A 331 29.17 17.92 21.89
C CYS A 331 29.30 18.96 23.04
N PRO A 332 29.85 20.16 22.81
CA PRO A 332 29.93 21.20 23.85
C PRO A 332 28.54 21.68 24.31
N VAL A 333 28.43 22.04 25.59
CA VAL A 333 27.19 22.60 26.16
C VAL A 333 26.87 23.94 25.48
N GLY A 334 25.59 24.17 25.17
CA GLY A 334 25.10 25.35 24.45
C GLY A 334 25.05 25.17 22.94
N THR A 335 25.59 24.07 22.40
CA THR A 335 25.46 23.76 20.96
C THR A 335 24.05 23.26 20.61
N PRO A 336 23.62 23.34 19.33
CA PRO A 336 22.30 22.86 18.92
C PRO A 336 22.01 21.39 19.27
N MET A 337 23.04 20.55 19.33
CA MET A 337 22.94 19.13 19.68
C MET A 337 23.26 18.84 21.16
N ASN A 338 23.51 19.88 21.97
CA ASN A 338 23.67 19.79 23.42
C ASN A 338 23.26 21.12 24.09
N PRO A 339 21.95 21.48 24.06
CA PRO A 339 21.46 22.70 24.69
C PRO A 339 21.60 22.65 26.21
N GLU A 340 21.76 23.82 26.85
CA GLU A 340 21.86 23.95 28.31
C GLU A 340 20.61 23.42 29.03
N LYS A 341 19.42 23.72 28.50
CA LYS A 341 18.16 23.21 29.02
C LYS A 341 17.68 22.06 28.17
N LYS A 342 17.67 20.85 28.74
CA LYS A 342 17.21 19.62 28.09
C LYS A 342 15.80 19.24 28.52
N CYS A 343 15.02 18.76 27.57
CA CYS A 343 13.68 18.22 27.79
C CYS A 343 13.77 16.70 27.95
N VAL A 344 13.59 16.22 29.18
CA VAL A 344 13.57 14.78 29.50
C VAL A 344 12.11 14.33 29.61
N ILE A 345 11.70 13.45 28.71
CA ILE A 345 10.37 12.81 28.73
C ILE A 345 10.58 11.40 29.29
N TRP A 346 9.83 11.05 30.33
CA TRP A 346 9.98 9.81 31.09
C TRP A 346 9.18 8.64 30.52
#